data_AF-A0ABD5QMG4-F1
#
_entry.id   AF-A0ABD5QMG4-F1
#
_cell.length_a   1.000
_cell.length_b   1.000
_cell.length_c   1.000
_cell.angle_alpha   90.00
_cell.angle_beta   90.00
_cell.angle_gamma   90.00
#
_symmetry.space_group_name_H-M   'P 1'
#
loop_
_entity.id
_entity.type
_entity.pdbx_description
1 polymer ?
#
loop_
_entity_poly.entity_id
_entity_poly.type
_entity_poly.pdbx_seq_one_letter_code
_entity_poly.pdbx_strand_id
1 'polypeptide(L)'
;MSDRERQYTALAGPQERGQATEAIVKAELVSRGVPVLVPEYDNEPYDFVIEIDGNFHRVQVKTAFEATTNGAIRFRTRSVRTKRSGYEREGYDGEIDLFGVYTPIRDEAYLVPIEDVGETQMTIRYLPAENGNTKHVNWYEDYLLDEVFPSLDSNPVA
;
A
#
# COMPACT_ATOMS: atom_id res chain seq x y z
N MET A 1 -15.14 16.14 -4.33
CA MET A 1 -14.96 14.85 -5.00
C MET A 1 -14.28 15.09 -6.33
N SER A 2 -13.13 14.44 -6.55
CA SER A 2 -12.41 14.51 -7.83
C SER A 2 -13.18 13.75 -8.92
N ASP A 3 -12.83 13.98 -10.19
CA ASP A 3 -13.43 13.20 -11.30
C ASP A 3 -13.04 11.72 -11.22
N ARG A 4 -11.81 11.41 -10.78
CA ARG A 4 -11.32 10.04 -10.58
C ARG A 4 -12.11 9.32 -9.47
N GLU A 5 -12.40 10.00 -8.36
CA GLU A 5 -13.23 9.45 -7.28
C GLU A 5 -14.63 9.05 -7.76
N ARG A 6 -15.29 9.90 -8.57
CA ARG A 6 -16.63 9.59 -9.10
C ARG A 6 -16.62 8.37 -10.01
N GLN A 7 -15.65 8.32 -10.94
CA GLN A 7 -15.48 7.19 -11.86
C GLN A 7 -15.18 5.90 -11.09
N TYR A 8 -14.28 5.97 -10.12
CA TYR A 8 -13.91 4.83 -9.28
C TYR A 8 -15.12 4.28 -8.50
N THR A 9 -15.93 5.16 -7.93
CA THR A 9 -17.13 4.77 -7.16
C THR A 9 -18.19 4.10 -8.04
N ALA A 10 -18.25 4.45 -9.32
CA ALA A 10 -19.18 3.89 -10.30
C ALA A 10 -18.81 2.46 -10.77
N LEU A 11 -17.60 1.97 -10.46
CA LEU A 11 -17.20 0.59 -10.79
C LEU A 11 -18.12 -0.43 -10.08
N ALA A 12 -18.53 -1.46 -10.82
CA ALA A 12 -19.64 -2.35 -10.47
C ALA A 12 -19.25 -3.40 -9.41
N GLY A 13 -17.98 -3.82 -9.35
CA GLY A 13 -17.54 -4.90 -8.46
C GLY A 13 -16.20 -4.70 -7.73
N PRO A 14 -15.93 -5.47 -6.65
CA PRO A 14 -14.66 -5.44 -5.92
C PRO A 14 -13.43 -5.76 -6.80
N GLN A 15 -13.59 -6.64 -7.78
CA GLN A 15 -12.52 -7.03 -8.70
C GLN A 15 -12.11 -5.86 -9.60
N GLU A 16 -13.07 -5.18 -10.23
CA GLU A 16 -12.82 -4.00 -11.08
C GLU A 16 -12.18 -2.86 -10.27
N ARG A 17 -12.62 -2.65 -9.03
CA ARG A 17 -12.02 -1.68 -8.11
C ARG A 17 -10.59 -2.05 -7.76
N GLY A 18 -10.30 -3.33 -7.51
CA GLY A 18 -8.95 -3.84 -7.31
C GLY A 18 -8.05 -3.55 -8.51
N GLN A 19 -8.50 -3.90 -9.72
CA GLN A 19 -7.76 -3.62 -10.96
C GLN A 19 -7.53 -2.12 -11.19
N ALA A 20 -8.54 -1.28 -10.92
CA ALA A 20 -8.39 0.18 -11.01
C ALA A 20 -7.38 0.71 -9.99
N THR A 21 -7.41 0.20 -8.75
CA THR A 21 -6.44 0.55 -7.70
C THR A 21 -5.03 0.21 -8.15
N GLU A 22 -4.81 -1.00 -8.66
CA GLU A 22 -3.51 -1.45 -9.16
C GLU A 22 -3.00 -0.57 -10.30
N ALA A 23 -3.85 -0.29 -11.29
CA ALA A 23 -3.51 0.58 -12.41
C ALA A 23 -3.16 2.00 -11.96
N ILE A 24 -3.92 2.57 -11.00
CA ILE A 24 -3.65 3.90 -10.45
C ILE A 24 -2.31 3.91 -9.73
N VAL A 25 -2.06 2.97 -8.81
CA VAL A 25 -0.79 2.92 -8.07
C VAL A 25 0.39 2.74 -9.02
N LYS A 26 0.29 1.86 -10.02
CA LYS A 26 1.33 1.71 -11.06
C LYS A 26 1.57 3.02 -11.82
N ALA A 27 0.51 3.71 -12.21
CA ALA A 27 0.63 4.99 -12.92
C ALA A 27 1.32 6.05 -12.06
N GLU A 28 0.98 6.15 -10.78
CA GLU A 28 1.61 7.08 -9.83
C GLU A 28 3.11 6.80 -9.69
N LEU A 29 3.51 5.52 -9.62
CA LEU A 29 4.92 5.09 -9.55
C LEU A 29 5.68 5.39 -10.86
N VAL A 30 5.13 4.96 -12.00
CA VAL A 30 5.77 5.16 -13.32
C VAL A 30 5.90 6.64 -13.65
N SER A 31 4.90 7.47 -13.28
CA SER A 31 4.95 8.92 -13.49
C SER A 31 6.07 9.61 -12.70
N ARG A 32 6.55 8.97 -11.62
CA ARG A 32 7.70 9.40 -10.81
C ARG A 32 9.02 8.81 -11.28
N GLY A 33 9.03 8.09 -12.40
CA GLY A 33 10.22 7.46 -12.96
C GLY A 33 10.64 6.17 -12.26
N VAL A 34 9.79 5.60 -11.41
CA VAL A 34 10.07 4.33 -10.72
C VAL A 34 9.80 3.16 -11.67
N PRO A 35 10.79 2.30 -11.97
CA PRO A 35 10.56 1.10 -12.76
C PRO A 35 9.60 0.14 -12.05
N VAL A 36 8.68 -0.45 -12.81
CA VAL A 36 7.70 -1.44 -12.34
C VAL A 36 7.82 -2.72 -13.14
N LEU A 37 8.05 -3.83 -12.46
CA LEU A 37 8.12 -5.18 -13.03
C LEU A 37 6.87 -5.95 -12.63
N VAL A 38 6.12 -6.45 -13.62
CA VAL A 38 4.86 -7.17 -13.41
C VAL A 38 5.09 -8.66 -13.63
N PRO A 39 4.64 -9.54 -12.72
CA PRO A 39 4.72 -10.98 -12.94
C PRO A 39 3.89 -11.39 -14.16
N GLU A 40 4.36 -12.39 -14.91
CA GLU A 40 3.64 -12.89 -16.09
C GLU A 40 2.34 -13.62 -15.72
N TYR A 41 2.27 -14.20 -14.51
CA TYR A 41 1.14 -14.98 -14.03
C TYR A 41 0.68 -14.52 -12.64
N ASP A 42 -0.61 -14.67 -12.37
CA ASP A 42 -1.29 -14.22 -11.14
C ASP A 42 -1.24 -15.25 -9.99
N ASN A 43 -0.07 -15.88 -9.80
CA ASN A 43 0.15 -16.87 -8.72
C ASN A 43 0.92 -16.28 -7.54
N GLU A 44 1.45 -15.06 -7.72
CA GLU A 44 2.32 -14.42 -6.75
C GLU A 44 1.53 -13.75 -5.62
N PRO A 45 2.10 -13.65 -4.42
CA PRO A 45 1.45 -12.96 -3.31
C PRO A 45 1.54 -11.42 -3.39
N TYR A 46 2.21 -10.88 -4.41
CA TYR A 46 2.34 -9.46 -4.73
C TYR A 46 1.80 -9.19 -6.15
N ASP A 47 1.40 -7.95 -6.41
CA ASP A 47 0.85 -7.54 -7.72
C ASP A 47 1.96 -7.08 -8.69
N PHE A 48 3.05 -6.52 -8.16
CA PHE A 48 4.23 -6.13 -8.94
C PHE A 48 5.46 -5.92 -8.03
N VAL A 49 6.61 -5.68 -8.66
CA VAL A 49 7.87 -5.28 -8.02
C VAL A 49 8.24 -3.89 -8.51
N ILE A 50 8.77 -3.05 -7.62
CA ILE A 50 9.36 -1.75 -7.98
C ILE A 50 10.87 -1.78 -7.76
N GLU A 51 11.59 -1.00 -8.55
CA GLU A 51 13.03 -0.80 -8.39
C GLU A 51 13.31 0.61 -7.86
N ILE A 52 14.00 0.71 -6.72
CA ILE A 52 14.44 1.98 -6.12
C ILE A 52 15.91 1.82 -5.78
N ASP A 53 16.77 2.69 -6.32
CA ASP A 53 18.22 2.65 -6.12
C ASP A 53 18.87 1.27 -6.35
N GLY A 54 18.36 0.51 -7.33
CA GLY A 54 18.83 -0.83 -7.68
C GLY A 54 18.34 -1.95 -6.75
N ASN A 55 17.52 -1.62 -5.75
CA ASN A 55 16.86 -2.59 -4.88
C ASN A 55 15.45 -2.88 -5.37
N PHE A 56 15.05 -4.16 -5.28
CA PHE A 56 13.73 -4.62 -5.70
C PHE A 56 12.81 -4.80 -4.50
N HIS A 57 11.63 -4.18 -4.55
CA HIS A 57 10.61 -4.27 -3.51
C HIS A 57 9.31 -4.83 -4.06
N ARG A 58 8.83 -5.94 -3.49
CA ARG A 58 7.55 -6.58 -3.84
C ARG A 58 6.40 -5.80 -3.23
N VAL A 59 5.46 -5.37 -4.07
CA VAL A 59 4.34 -4.51 -3.69
C VAL A 59 3.04 -5.27 -3.84
N GLN A 60 2.26 -5.35 -2.75
CA GLN A 60 0.85 -5.73 -2.84
C GLN A 60 -0.07 -4.52 -2.73
N VAL A 61 -0.97 -4.40 -3.68
CA VAL A 61 -1.92 -3.31 -3.78
C VAL A 61 -3.17 -3.57 -2.93
N LYS A 62 -3.63 -2.52 -2.26
CA LYS A 62 -4.88 -2.51 -1.51
C LYS A 62 -5.65 -1.21 -1.73
N THR A 63 -6.97 -1.33 -1.86
CA THR A 63 -7.86 -0.18 -1.74
C THR A 63 -8.07 0.12 -0.25
N ALA A 64 -7.86 1.38 0.14
CA ALA A 64 -8.24 1.89 1.46
C ALA A 64 -9.61 2.58 1.42
N PHE A 65 -10.39 2.37 2.47
CA PHE A 65 -11.70 2.96 2.66
C PHE A 65 -11.71 3.81 3.91
N GLU A 66 -12.71 4.69 4.05
CA GLU A 66 -12.89 5.47 5.26
C GLU A 66 -12.95 4.54 6.50
N ALA A 67 -12.19 4.91 7.52
CA ALA A 67 -12.23 4.21 8.80
C ALA A 67 -13.54 4.53 9.53
N THR A 68 -13.87 3.72 10.54
CA THR A 68 -15.04 4.01 11.40
C THR A 68 -14.88 5.32 12.17
N THR A 69 -13.63 5.78 12.35
CA THR A 69 -13.32 7.09 12.93
C THR A 69 -13.10 8.13 11.85
N ASN A 70 -13.68 9.31 12.03
CA ASN A 70 -13.51 10.44 11.14
C ASN A 70 -12.02 10.82 10.97
N GLY A 71 -11.64 11.26 9.77
CA GLY A 71 -10.28 11.72 9.49
C GLY A 71 -9.24 10.62 9.31
N ALA A 72 -9.68 9.39 9.05
CA ALA A 72 -8.78 8.27 8.84
C ALA A 72 -9.29 7.35 7.72
N ILE A 73 -8.35 6.67 7.07
CA ILE A 73 -8.61 5.57 6.15
C ILE A 73 -8.08 4.28 6.74
N ARG A 74 -8.57 3.13 6.25
CA ARG A 74 -8.06 1.82 6.63
C ARG A 74 -8.07 0.85 5.46
N PHE A 75 -7.14 -0.09 5.48
CA PHE A 75 -7.10 -1.23 4.57
C PHE A 75 -6.83 -2.53 5.35
N ARG A 76 -7.21 -3.67 4.78
CA ARG A 76 -7.07 -4.98 5.42
C ARG A 76 -5.76 -5.66 5.01
N THR A 77 -5.12 -6.33 5.96
CA THR A 77 -3.79 -6.94 5.81
C THR A 77 -3.82 -8.46 6.02
N ARG A 78 -4.97 -8.99 6.49
CA ARG A 78 -5.19 -10.38 6.89
C ARG A 78 -4.83 -11.43 5.82
N SER A 79 -4.94 -11.11 4.54
CA SER A 79 -4.59 -12.03 3.45
C SER A 79 -3.10 -12.39 3.42
N VAL A 80 -2.24 -11.51 3.93
CA VAL A 80 -0.78 -11.62 3.81
C VAL A 80 -0.19 -12.49 4.92
N ARG A 81 -0.56 -12.30 6.19
CA ARG A 81 0.01 -13.11 7.29
C ARG A 81 -0.58 -14.51 7.43
N THR A 82 -1.81 -14.75 6.95
CA THR A 82 -2.45 -16.07 7.05
C THR A 82 -1.68 -17.15 6.27
N LYS A 83 -0.98 -16.76 5.20
CA LYS A 83 -0.07 -17.64 4.44
C LYS A 83 1.29 -17.82 5.13
N ARG A 84 1.81 -16.77 5.78
CA ARG A 84 3.05 -16.82 6.60
C ARG A 84 2.99 -17.83 7.76
N SER A 85 1.83 -18.07 8.37
CA SER A 85 1.70 -19.01 9.51
C SER A 85 1.51 -20.47 9.13
N GLY A 86 1.42 -20.81 7.83
CA GLY A 86 1.17 -22.16 7.35
C GLY A 86 2.23 -22.57 6.34
N TYR A 87 3.19 -23.38 6.78
CA TYR A 87 4.32 -23.93 6.02
C TYR A 87 5.57 -23.04 5.93
N GLU A 88 6.25 -22.87 7.07
CA GLU A 88 7.70 -22.66 7.05
C GLU A 88 8.38 -23.92 6.49
N ARG A 89 8.68 -23.91 5.20
CA ARG A 89 9.82 -24.65 4.64
C ARG A 89 10.71 -23.64 3.91
N GLU A 90 11.85 -23.37 4.56
CA GLU A 90 13.10 -22.90 3.95
C GLU A 90 13.05 -21.61 3.12
N GLY A 91 13.39 -20.48 3.76
CA GLY A 91 14.30 -19.51 3.15
C GLY A 91 13.74 -18.28 2.42
N TYR A 92 12.44 -18.02 2.43
CA TYR A 92 11.87 -16.76 1.91
C TYR A 92 11.02 -16.06 2.97
N ASP A 93 11.69 -15.28 3.82
CA ASP A 93 11.01 -14.41 4.77
C ASP A 93 10.45 -13.19 4.02
N GLY A 94 9.12 -13.07 4.03
CA GLY A 94 8.37 -11.97 3.39
C GLY A 94 7.79 -12.37 2.05
N GLU A 95 6.45 -12.44 1.95
CA GLU A 95 5.75 -12.60 0.67
C GLU A 95 5.67 -11.28 -0.11
N ILE A 96 5.72 -10.16 0.62
CA ILE A 96 5.67 -8.79 0.11
C ILE A 96 6.57 -7.93 1.00
N ASP A 97 7.08 -6.82 0.46
CA ASP A 97 7.91 -5.86 1.20
C ASP A 97 7.12 -4.57 1.50
N LEU A 98 6.23 -4.18 0.58
CA LEU A 98 5.42 -2.96 0.67
C LEU A 98 3.94 -3.24 0.38
N PHE A 99 3.07 -2.43 0.96
CA PHE A 99 1.71 -2.24 0.44
C PHE A 99 1.63 -0.97 -0.39
N GLY A 100 1.11 -1.09 -1.61
CA GLY A 100 0.68 0.04 -2.42
C GLY A 100 -0.79 0.34 -2.13
N VAL A 101 -1.08 1.47 -1.50
CA VAL A 101 -2.44 1.76 -1.02
C VAL A 101 -3.02 2.94 -1.76
N TYR A 102 -4.18 2.77 -2.38
CA TYR A 102 -4.92 3.90 -2.95
C TYR A 102 -6.22 4.15 -2.20
N THR A 103 -6.53 5.43 -1.95
CA THR A 103 -7.78 5.85 -1.33
C THR A 103 -8.61 6.71 -2.28
N PRO A 104 -9.80 6.25 -2.70
CA PRO A 104 -10.64 7.02 -3.61
C PRO A 104 -11.13 8.36 -3.02
N ILE A 105 -11.38 8.42 -1.71
CA ILE A 105 -11.98 9.59 -1.05
C ILE A 105 -11.04 10.81 -1.00
N ARG A 106 -9.72 10.58 -0.99
CA ARG A 106 -8.70 11.65 -1.06
C ARG A 106 -7.99 11.71 -2.39
N ASP A 107 -8.21 10.70 -3.23
CA ASP A 107 -7.56 10.54 -4.51
C ASP A 107 -6.02 10.45 -4.42
N GLU A 108 -5.54 9.81 -3.36
CA GLU A 108 -4.12 9.72 -2.99
C GLU A 108 -3.65 8.25 -3.00
N ALA A 109 -2.37 8.06 -3.34
CA ALA A 109 -1.67 6.79 -3.24
C ALA A 109 -0.57 6.88 -2.17
N TYR A 110 -0.31 5.74 -1.52
CA TYR A 110 0.67 5.59 -0.45
C TYR A 110 1.51 4.34 -0.68
N LEU A 111 2.74 4.35 -0.16
CA LEU A 111 3.56 3.16 0.06
C LEU A 111 3.69 2.91 1.55
N VAL A 112 3.44 1.69 1.98
CA VAL A 112 3.49 1.33 3.39
C VAL A 112 4.42 0.14 3.58
N PRO A 113 5.54 0.30 4.31
CA PRO A 113 6.42 -0.80 4.70
C PRO A 113 5.68 -1.86 5.52
N ILE A 114 5.91 -3.14 5.24
CA ILE A 114 5.21 -4.24 5.92
C ILE A 114 5.44 -4.23 7.45
N GLU A 115 6.58 -3.73 7.90
CA GLU A 115 6.96 -3.57 9.30
C GLU A 115 6.05 -2.61 10.08
N ASP A 116 5.42 -1.65 9.41
CA ASP A 116 4.54 -0.65 10.02
C ASP A 116 3.09 -1.14 10.18
N VAL A 117 2.80 -2.33 9.66
CA VAL A 117 1.44 -2.82 9.47
C VAL A 117 1.02 -3.77 10.60
N GLY A 118 -0.15 -3.48 11.19
CA GLY A 118 -0.80 -4.36 12.16
C GLY A 118 -1.34 -5.67 11.56
N GLU A 119 -1.65 -6.64 12.41
CA GLU A 119 -1.93 -8.03 11.99
C GLU A 119 -3.15 -8.21 11.07
N THR A 120 -4.18 -7.37 11.23
CA THR A 120 -5.47 -7.56 10.55
C THR A 120 -5.85 -6.41 9.63
N GLN A 121 -5.43 -5.20 9.99
CA GLN A 121 -5.66 -3.96 9.25
C GLN A 121 -4.64 -2.91 9.69
N MET A 122 -4.49 -1.90 8.86
CA MET A 122 -3.81 -0.66 9.21
C MET A 122 -4.79 0.50 9.07
N THR A 123 -4.65 1.49 9.95
CA THR A 123 -5.38 2.77 9.87
C THR A 123 -4.37 3.88 9.64
N ILE A 124 -4.60 4.73 8.65
CA ILE A 124 -3.78 5.89 8.33
C ILE A 124 -4.63 7.14 8.58
N ARG A 125 -4.09 8.10 9.34
CA ARG A 125 -4.79 9.33 9.72
C ARG A 125 -4.35 10.51 8.87
N TYR A 126 -5.35 11.30 8.45
CA TYR A 126 -5.17 12.55 7.71
C TYR A 126 -5.85 13.75 8.39
N LEU A 127 -6.63 13.53 9.45
CA LEU A 127 -7.05 14.57 10.39
C LEU A 127 -6.69 14.16 11.83
N PRO A 128 -6.49 15.15 12.72
CA PRO A 128 -6.31 14.90 14.15
C PRO A 128 -7.43 14.07 14.76
N ALA A 129 -7.08 13.23 15.74
CA ALA A 129 -8.08 12.46 16.47
C ALA A 129 -8.95 13.37 17.34
N GLU A 130 -10.26 13.13 17.36
CA GLU A 130 -11.20 13.91 18.17
C GLU A 130 -10.88 13.83 19.68
N ASN A 131 -10.29 12.72 20.12
CA ASN A 131 -9.84 12.53 21.51
C ASN A 131 -8.45 13.13 21.79
N GLY A 132 -7.84 13.85 20.84
CA GLY A 132 -6.53 14.46 20.97
C GLY A 132 -5.37 13.47 21.00
N ASN A 133 -5.58 12.18 20.70
CA ASN A 133 -4.48 11.22 20.65
C ASN A 133 -3.58 11.50 19.45
N THR A 134 -2.33 11.85 19.73
CA THR A 134 -1.27 12.07 18.74
C THR A 134 -0.14 11.04 18.84
N LYS A 135 -0.19 10.13 19.82
CA LYS A 135 0.85 9.12 20.04
C LYS A 135 0.53 7.84 19.27
N HIS A 136 1.54 7.25 18.64
CA HIS A 136 1.44 6.03 17.84
C HIS A 136 0.38 6.14 16.72
N VAL A 137 0.35 7.29 16.06
CA VAL A 137 -0.53 7.55 14.93
C VAL A 137 0.28 7.38 13.65
N ASN A 138 -0.24 6.57 12.74
CA ASN A 138 0.27 6.41 11.38
C ASN A 138 -0.26 7.59 10.55
N TRP A 139 0.54 8.64 10.36
CA TRP A 139 0.14 9.82 9.61
C TRP A 139 0.26 9.58 8.10
N TYR A 140 -0.67 10.12 7.32
CA TYR A 140 -0.68 9.93 5.87
C TYR A 140 0.58 10.48 5.18
N GLU A 141 1.15 11.55 5.71
CA GLU A 141 2.37 12.20 5.19
C GLU A 141 3.55 11.22 5.16
N ASP A 142 3.71 10.43 6.23
CA ASP A 142 4.80 9.45 6.37
C ASP A 142 4.76 8.34 5.31
N TYR A 143 3.61 8.16 4.63
CA TYR A 143 3.39 7.10 3.65
C TYR A 143 3.19 7.62 2.23
N LEU A 144 3.30 8.93 1.99
CA LEU A 144 3.27 9.47 0.63
C LEU A 144 4.44 8.88 -0.17
N LEU A 145 4.20 8.56 -1.45
CA LEU A 145 5.21 7.91 -2.30
C LEU A 145 6.57 8.64 -2.24
N ASP A 146 6.53 9.96 -2.40
CA ASP A 146 7.71 10.81 -2.45
C ASP A 146 8.43 10.94 -1.10
N GLU A 147 7.72 10.71 0.01
CA GLU A 147 8.30 10.68 1.36
C GLU A 147 8.90 9.31 1.70
N VAL A 148 8.35 8.24 1.12
CA VAL A 148 8.80 6.87 1.39
C VAL A 148 10.04 6.48 0.58
N PHE A 149 10.17 6.93 -0.67
CA PHE A 149 11.30 6.53 -1.52
C PHE A 149 12.67 6.73 -0.84
N PRO A 150 12.98 7.90 -0.22
CA PRO A 150 14.28 8.11 0.41
C PRO A 150 14.60 7.14 1.56
N SER A 151 13.59 6.53 2.18
CA SER A 151 13.79 5.56 3.25
C SER A 151 14.12 4.16 2.72
N LEU A 152 13.68 3.85 1.50
CA LEU A 152 13.95 2.59 0.79
C LEU A 152 15.35 2.57 0.16
N ASP A 153 15.99 3.73 0.03
CA ASP A 153 17.37 3.93 -0.42
C ASP A 153 18.42 3.38 0.57
N SER A 154 17.99 2.70 1.65
CA SER A 154 18.85 2.18 2.71
C SER A 154 19.74 1.04 2.24
N ASN A 155 20.83 1.41 1.57
CA ASN A 155 22.05 0.63 1.51
C ASN A 155 22.64 0.62 2.93
N PRO A 156 22.71 -0.51 3.66
CA PRO A 156 23.64 -0.59 4.78
C PRO A 156 25.03 -0.47 4.16
N VAL A 157 25.61 0.72 4.24
CA VAL A 157 27.03 0.92 3.93
C VAL A 157 27.83 0.02 4.87
N ALA A 158 28.57 -0.90 4.24
CA ALA A 158 29.65 -1.77 4.73
C ALA A 158 29.26 -3.18 5.23
#